data_AF-A0A0K8QH64-F1
#
_entry.id   AF-A0A0K8QH64-F1
#
_cell.length_a   1.000
_cell.length_b   1.000
_cell.length_c   1.000
_cell.angle_alpha   90.00
_cell.angle_beta   90.00
_cell.angle_gamma   90.00
#
_symmetry.space_group_name_H-M   'P 1'
#
loop_
_entity.id
_entity.type
_entity.pdbx_description
1 polymer ?
#
loop_
_entity_poly.entity_id
_entity_poly.type
_entity_poly.pdbx_seq_one_letter_code
_entity_poly.pdbx_strand_id
1 'polypeptide(L)'
;MPVYVRSLETAVPPTVLVQPQARDVFASQPGLTRLGSRLVRTCFDSAAIDTRFTAVAELSLDNHSENPSFFDPATGRVLSPSTKVRNEIFAVEATKLFIEAAKRRREMSRYRFT
;
A
#
# COMPACT_ATOMS: atom_id res chain seq x y z
N MET A 1 -16.22 -30.14 -20.30
CA MET A 1 -15.72 -28.93 -20.98
C MET A 1 -14.63 -28.29 -20.13
N PRO A 2 -13.40 -28.10 -20.63
CA PRO A 2 -12.33 -27.43 -19.88
C PRO A 2 -12.45 -25.89 -19.94
N VAL A 3 -12.04 -25.22 -18.86
CA VAL A 3 -11.96 -23.75 -18.74
C VAL A 3 -10.52 -23.29 -18.95
N TYR A 4 -10.32 -22.17 -19.64
CA TYR A 4 -9.00 -21.59 -19.92
C TYR A 4 -8.92 -20.12 -19.51
N VAL A 5 -7.81 -19.73 -18.89
CA VAL A 5 -7.47 -18.32 -18.63
C VAL A 5 -6.83 -17.73 -19.89
N ARG A 6 -7.39 -16.65 -20.42
CA ARG A 6 -6.91 -16.02 -21.66
C ARG A 6 -5.88 -14.91 -21.44
N SER A 7 -5.97 -14.21 -20.32
CA SER A 7 -5.12 -13.08 -19.95
C SER A 7 -5.19 -12.82 -18.46
N LEU A 8 -4.10 -12.33 -17.88
CA LEU A 8 -4.03 -11.87 -16.49
C LEU A 8 -3.25 -10.55 -16.50
N GLU A 9 -3.82 -9.53 -15.85
CA GLU A 9 -3.23 -8.20 -15.77
C GLU A 9 -3.21 -7.72 -14.33
N THR A 10 -2.28 -6.82 -14.01
CA THR A 10 -2.13 -6.26 -12.67
C THR A 10 -2.11 -4.74 -12.72
N ALA A 11 -2.52 -4.11 -11.63
CA ALA A 11 -2.35 -2.69 -11.36
C ALA A 11 -1.99 -2.53 -9.88
N VAL A 12 -1.03 -1.66 -9.60
CA VAL A 12 -0.60 -1.34 -8.24
C VAL A 12 -0.68 0.18 -8.04
N PRO A 13 -0.98 0.65 -6.82
CA PRO A 13 -0.99 2.07 -6.53
C PRO A 13 0.44 2.65 -6.55
N PRO A 14 0.59 3.98 -6.70
CA PRO A 14 1.90 4.59 -6.94
C PRO A 14 2.77 4.73 -5.68
N THR A 15 2.17 4.73 -4.49
CA THR A 15 2.92 4.98 -3.24
C THR A 15 3.68 3.73 -2.82
N VAL A 16 5.01 3.88 -2.70
CA VAL A 16 5.93 2.78 -2.36
C VAL A 16 6.31 2.86 -0.89
N LEU A 17 6.14 1.75 -0.18
CA LEU A 17 6.66 1.54 1.16
C LEU A 17 7.96 0.75 1.09
N VAL A 18 9.06 1.39 1.46
CA VAL A 18 10.38 0.74 1.56
C VAL A 18 10.48 0.03 2.91
N GLN A 19 10.81 -1.26 2.90
CA GLN A 19 10.68 -2.12 4.08
C GLN A 19 11.48 -1.62 5.30
N PRO A 20 12.77 -1.23 5.19
CA PRO A 20 13.50 -0.66 6.32
C PRO A 20 12.87 0.62 6.89
N GLN A 21 12.35 1.50 6.03
CA GLN A 21 11.71 2.74 6.45
C GLN A 21 10.41 2.46 7.21
N ALA A 22 9.56 1.58 6.65
CA ALA A 22 8.32 1.16 7.30
C ALA A 22 8.61 0.48 8.65
N ARG A 23 9.60 -0.42 8.70
CA ARG A 23 10.03 -1.07 9.95
C ARG A 23 10.38 -0.03 11.02
N ASP A 24 11.18 0.96 10.67
CA ASP A 24 11.68 1.95 11.63
C ASP A 24 10.56 2.84 12.15
N VAL A 25 9.60 3.22 11.28
CA VAL A 25 8.36 3.90 11.67
C VAL A 25 7.52 3.03 12.62
N PHE A 26 7.21 1.78 12.24
CA PHE A 26 6.38 0.92 13.09
C PHE A 26 7.05 0.57 14.42
N ALA A 27 8.38 0.43 14.45
CA ALA A 27 9.12 0.09 15.67
C ALA A 27 9.29 1.28 16.63
N SER A 28 9.16 2.52 16.14
CA SER A 28 9.25 3.76 16.92
C SER A 28 7.89 4.25 17.43
N GLN A 29 6.79 3.55 17.14
CA GLN A 29 5.45 3.98 17.56
C GLN A 29 5.36 4.10 19.09
N PRO A 30 4.78 5.21 19.60
CA PRO A 30 4.62 5.40 21.03
C PRO A 30 3.70 4.33 21.63
N GLY A 31 4.00 3.92 22.86
CA GLY A 31 3.26 2.86 23.56
C GLY A 31 3.77 1.44 23.30
N LEU A 32 4.74 1.24 22.40
CA LEU A 32 5.43 -0.04 22.29
C LEU A 32 6.37 -0.28 23.47
N THR A 33 6.27 -1.49 24.03
CA THR A 33 7.28 -1.98 24.98
C THR A 33 8.57 -2.32 24.25
N ARG A 34 9.68 -2.47 24.98
CA ARG A 34 10.96 -2.94 24.40
C ARG A 34 10.80 -4.27 23.65
N LEU A 35 9.99 -5.19 24.18
CA LEU A 35 9.69 -6.45 23.50
C LEU A 35 8.88 -6.22 22.23
N GLY A 36 7.87 -5.34 22.28
CA GLY A 36 7.06 -4.94 21.13
C GLY A 36 7.90 -4.41 19.98
N SER A 37 8.76 -3.41 20.24
CA SER A 37 9.66 -2.86 19.20
C SER A 37 10.61 -3.91 18.61
N ARG A 38 11.11 -4.85 19.42
CA ARG A 38 11.96 -5.96 18.93
C ARG A 38 11.19 -6.91 18.01
N LEU A 39 9.95 -7.26 18.38
CA LEU A 39 9.11 -8.14 17.57
C LEU A 39 8.77 -7.48 16.23
N VAL A 40 8.43 -6.19 16.23
CA VAL A 40 8.18 -5.44 14.99
C VAL A 40 9.40 -5.52 14.07
N ARG A 41 10.60 -5.19 14.58
CA ARG A 41 11.84 -5.29 13.76
C ARG A 41 12.04 -6.68 13.19
N THR A 42 11.95 -7.70 14.05
CA THR A 42 12.14 -9.11 13.65
C THR A 42 11.17 -9.52 12.55
N CYS A 43 9.88 -9.20 12.69
CA CYS A 43 8.85 -9.53 11.70
C CYS A 43 9.09 -8.85 10.34
N PHE A 44 9.55 -7.60 10.33
CA PHE A 44 9.88 -6.91 9.08
C PHE A 44 11.15 -7.47 8.45
N ASP A 45 12.19 -7.72 9.23
CA ASP A 45 13.49 -8.20 8.73
C ASP A 45 13.39 -9.64 8.18
N SER A 46 12.51 -10.48 8.74
CA SER A 46 12.31 -11.86 8.30
C SER A 46 11.30 -12.02 7.15
N ALA A 47 10.65 -10.95 6.69
CA ALA A 47 9.51 -11.05 5.77
C ALA A 47 9.89 -11.35 4.31
N ALA A 48 11.18 -11.26 3.94
CA ALA A 48 11.65 -11.35 2.55
C ALA A 48 10.88 -10.39 1.60
N ILE A 49 10.65 -9.16 2.07
CA ILE A 49 9.97 -8.09 1.32
C ILE A 49 10.90 -6.87 1.28
N ASP A 50 11.21 -6.37 0.08
CA ASP A 50 11.95 -5.12 -0.09
C ASP A 50 11.01 -3.90 -0.11
N THR A 51 9.89 -4.00 -0.84
CA THR A 51 8.93 -2.92 -0.99
C THR A 51 7.48 -3.43 -1.06
N ARG A 52 6.54 -2.54 -0.74
CA ARG A 52 5.09 -2.75 -0.95
C ARG A 52 4.49 -1.52 -1.62
N PHE A 53 3.36 -1.72 -2.30
CA PHE A 53 2.57 -0.63 -2.85
C PHE A 53 1.32 -0.40 -1.99
N THR A 54 1.02 0.85 -1.68
CA THR A 54 -0.16 1.25 -0.89
C THR A 54 -0.97 2.31 -1.62
N ALA A 55 -2.30 2.24 -1.50
CA ALA A 55 -3.20 3.26 -2.03
C ALA A 55 -3.33 4.48 -1.09
N VAL A 56 -2.83 4.36 0.14
CA VAL A 56 -2.82 5.46 1.11
C VAL A 56 -1.61 6.33 0.83
N ALA A 57 -1.83 7.43 0.09
CA ALA A 57 -0.76 8.33 -0.33
C ALA A 57 0.01 8.98 0.82
N GLU A 58 -0.63 9.13 1.98
CA GLU A 58 -0.01 9.66 3.20
C GLU A 58 1.02 8.71 3.81
N LEU A 59 0.98 7.40 3.49
CA LEU A 59 1.99 6.45 3.95
C LEU A 59 3.27 6.58 3.10
N SER A 60 3.86 7.77 3.10
CA SER A 60 5.13 8.11 2.48
C SER A 60 5.89 9.06 3.40
N LEU A 61 7.22 8.97 3.40
CA LEU A 61 8.06 9.94 4.10
C LEU A 61 8.21 11.25 3.33
N ASP A 62 7.94 11.24 2.03
CA ASP A 62 8.13 12.40 1.13
C ASP A 62 6.86 13.26 1.02
N ASN A 63 5.71 12.76 1.50
CA ASN A 63 4.42 13.42 1.33
C ASN A 63 3.92 14.03 2.65
N HIS A 64 3.97 15.36 2.73
CA HIS A 64 3.51 16.11 3.90
C HIS A 64 2.12 16.70 3.64
N SER A 65 1.08 16.05 4.17
CA SER A 65 -0.27 16.61 4.24
C SER A 65 -0.39 17.57 5.42
N GLU A 66 -1.08 18.70 5.25
CA GLU A 66 -1.35 19.65 6.36
C GLU A 66 -2.22 19.04 7.46
N ASN A 67 -3.13 18.12 7.10
CA ASN A 67 -4.03 17.45 8.01
C ASN A 67 -4.00 15.93 7.76
N PRO A 68 -2.94 15.21 8.20
CA PRO A 68 -2.80 13.78 7.94
C PRO A 68 -3.87 12.98 8.67
N SER A 69 -4.46 12.00 7.99
CA SER A 69 -5.47 11.09 8.56
C SER A 69 -4.91 9.71 8.93
N PHE A 70 -3.82 9.28 8.30
CA PHE A 70 -3.24 7.93 8.40
C PHE A 70 -1.81 7.93 8.91
N PHE A 71 -1.00 8.88 8.47
CA PHE A 71 0.40 8.98 8.90
C PHE A 71 0.87 10.42 8.89
N ASP A 72 1.44 10.83 10.01
CA ASP A 72 2.10 12.12 10.15
C ASP A 72 3.62 11.94 10.02
N PRO A 73 4.24 12.31 8.89
CA PRO A 73 5.68 12.20 8.69
C PRO A 73 6.50 13.13 9.59
N ALA A 74 5.93 14.25 10.06
CA ALA A 74 6.65 15.19 10.92
C ALA A 74 6.90 14.60 12.32
N THR A 75 5.93 13.83 12.83
CA THR A 75 6.05 13.15 14.14
C THR A 75 6.36 11.66 14.03
N GLY A 76 6.32 11.10 12.82
CA GLY A 76 6.48 9.66 12.57
C GLY A 76 5.34 8.82 13.13
N ARG A 77 4.15 9.39 13.35
CA ARG A 77 3.04 8.70 14.02
C ARG A 77 2.07 8.09 13.01
N VAL A 78 1.76 6.81 13.22
CA VAL A 78 0.65 6.14 12.54
C VAL A 78 -0.64 6.51 13.26
N LEU A 79 -1.58 7.07 12.52
CA LEU A 79 -2.85 7.56 13.03
C LEU A 79 -3.94 6.49 12.90
N SER A 80 -5.02 6.66 13.66
CA SER A 80 -6.14 5.71 13.69
C SER A 80 -7.43 6.39 13.18
N PRO A 81 -7.57 6.58 11.86
CA PRO A 81 -8.76 7.18 11.30
C PRO A 81 -9.96 6.25 11.47
N SER A 82 -11.17 6.84 11.48
CA SER A 82 -12.42 6.10 11.60
C SER A 82 -12.66 5.17 10.41
N THR A 83 -13.49 4.15 10.60
CA THR A 83 -13.88 3.22 9.53
C THR A 83 -14.49 3.95 8.33
N LYS A 84 -15.25 5.03 8.56
CA LYS A 84 -15.83 5.86 7.50
C LYS A 84 -14.74 6.44 6.59
N VAL A 85 -13.73 7.09 7.17
CA VAL A 85 -12.60 7.69 6.43
C VAL A 85 -11.83 6.63 5.64
N ARG A 86 -11.60 5.46 6.24
CA ARG A 86 -10.94 4.33 5.55
C ARG A 86 -11.74 3.84 4.35
N ASN A 87 -13.05 3.71 4.49
CA ASN A 87 -13.95 3.23 3.44
C ASN A 87 -14.07 4.22 2.27
N GLU A 88 -14.09 5.51 2.55
CA GLU A 88 -14.14 6.56 1.52
C GLU A 88 -12.92 6.49 0.59
N ILE A 89 -11.72 6.34 1.16
CA ILE A 89 -10.49 6.16 0.37
C ILE A 89 -10.49 4.84 -0.39
N PHE A 90 -10.91 3.74 0.25
CA PHE A 90 -10.98 2.44 -0.41
C PHE A 90 -11.90 2.49 -1.64
N ALA A 91 -13.10 3.07 -1.50
CA ALA A 91 -14.07 3.15 -2.59
C ALA A 91 -13.49 3.88 -3.82
N VAL A 92 -12.75 4.96 -3.59
CA VAL A 92 -12.14 5.74 -4.68
C VAL A 92 -10.92 5.02 -5.27
N GLU A 93 -9.95 4.64 -4.45
CA GLU A 93 -8.66 4.13 -4.93
C GLU A 93 -8.76 2.71 -5.50
N ALA A 94 -9.58 1.84 -4.91
CA ALA A 94 -9.80 0.50 -5.44
C ALA A 94 -10.46 0.56 -6.83
N THR A 95 -11.44 1.44 -7.01
CA THR A 95 -12.14 1.61 -8.30
C THR A 95 -11.17 2.01 -9.41
N LYS A 96 -10.26 2.95 -9.13
CA LYS A 96 -9.21 3.35 -10.09
C LYS A 96 -8.35 2.14 -10.48
N LEU A 97 -7.86 1.37 -9.51
CA LEU A 97 -7.00 0.20 -9.76
C LEU A 97 -7.71 -0.90 -10.55
N PHE A 98 -8.99 -1.17 -10.27
CA PHE A 98 -9.78 -2.15 -11.03
C PHE A 98 -9.94 -1.73 -12.50
N ILE A 99 -10.21 -0.44 -12.74
CA ILE A 99 -10.33 0.10 -14.09
C ILE A 99 -8.99 0.00 -14.83
N GLU A 100 -7.88 0.35 -14.19
CA GLU A 100 -6.55 0.30 -14.81
C GLU A 100 -6.12 -1.14 -15.15
N ALA A 101 -6.32 -2.10 -14.24
CA ALA A 101 -6.07 -3.51 -14.55
C ALA A 101 -6.92 -4.01 -15.72
N ALA A 102 -8.20 -3.60 -15.80
CA ALA A 102 -9.10 -3.97 -16.89
C ALA A 102 -8.73 -3.30 -18.22
N LYS A 103 -8.18 -2.07 -18.21
CA LYS A 103 -7.73 -1.35 -19.41
C LYS A 103 -6.48 -1.97 -20.02
N ARG A 104 -5.48 -2.33 -19.21
CA ARG A 104 -4.24 -2.99 -19.67
C ARG A 104 -4.53 -4.24 -20.52
N ARG A 105 -5.56 -4.99 -20.12
CA ARG A 105 -6.05 -6.14 -20.88
C ARG A 105 -6.55 -5.76 -22.28
N ARG A 106 -7.28 -4.64 -22.41
CA ARG A 106 -7.83 -4.17 -23.69
C ARG A 106 -6.73 -3.75 -24.66
N GLU A 107 -5.63 -3.22 -24.15
CA GLU A 107 -4.46 -2.83 -24.95
C GLU A 107 -3.71 -4.06 -25.45
N MET A 108 -3.42 -5.03 -24.58
CA MET A 108 -2.78 -6.31 -24.95
C MET A 108 -3.59 -7.14 -25.95
N SER A 109 -4.92 -7.18 -25.81
CA SER A 109 -5.79 -7.90 -26.77
C SER A 109 -5.81 -7.27 -28.16
N ARG A 110 -5.44 -5.99 -28.29
CA ARG A 110 -5.42 -5.27 -29.57
C ARG A 110 -4.15 -5.57 -30.37
N TYR A 111 -3.06 -5.91 -29.69
CA TYR A 111 -1.77 -6.26 -30.31
C TYR A 111 -1.67 -7.70 -30.82
N ARG A 112 -2.65 -8.57 -30.52
CA ARG A 112 -2.56 -10.01 -30.79
C ARG A 112 -3.41 -10.51 -31.97
N PHE A 113 -4.05 -9.59 -32.71
CA PHE A 113 -4.90 -9.87 -33.88
C PHE A 113 -4.51 -9.07 -35.14
N THR A 114 -3.28 -8.57 -35.20
CA THR A 114 -2.61 -8.07 -36.42
C THR A 114 -1.34 -8.87 -36.61
#